data_AF-A0A832YHI5-F1
#
_entry.id   AF-A0A832YHI5-F1
#
_cell.length_a   1.000
_cell.length_b   1.000
_cell.length_c   1.000
_cell.angle_alpha   90.00
_cell.angle_beta   90.00
_cell.angle_gamma   90.00
#
_symmetry.space_group_name_H-M   'P 1'
#
loop_
_entity.id
_entity.type
_entity.pdbx_description
1 polymer ?
#
loop_
_entity_poly.entity_id
_entity_poly.type
_entity_poly.pdbx_seq_one_letter_code
_entity_poly.pdbx_strand_id
1 'polypeptide(L)'
;MYSSAKASTGPPPDLSKYLRLGIIAIIAIIAFLLVGNQAVVLFMNFEEFADLFTTPLYFALISSVTLSVIALVRVNIVKRHSILWYTLRTAIGFINRNPTASITESVPSFHDHKISVPHFVIWQITKVLLFGAFFANVFFGFAIMQVIDGNDLGVENIIEIFSLPFVTPPTDYSYATEKVIPMIPALLILVPPLIAAIGLRLLLFIGVHHILKVLTNAIHDTAGGKPKYLKYTSTLEVIVGIAIVWAAFNMFFTSDIDYNTKYAIGGSFVIGFALIAFSVFDRIRSRVLTHMLKRDVYIRIFT
;
A
#
# COMPACT_ATOMS: atom_id res chain seq x y z
N MET A 1 7.33 75.05 -21.02
CA MET A 1 8.55 74.22 -20.92
C MET A 1 8.12 72.77 -20.83
N TYR A 2 8.50 71.97 -21.81
CA TYR A 2 8.26 70.53 -21.84
C TYR A 2 9.20 69.82 -20.86
N SER A 3 8.70 68.87 -20.09
CA SER A 3 9.52 67.79 -19.53
C SER A 3 8.79 66.47 -19.78
N SER A 4 9.36 65.66 -20.66
CA SER A 4 8.89 64.35 -21.03
C SER A 4 9.32 63.35 -19.96
N ALA A 5 8.38 62.89 -19.14
CA ALA A 5 8.56 61.67 -18.38
C ALA A 5 8.56 60.51 -19.40
N LYS A 6 9.72 59.91 -19.64
CA LYS A 6 9.83 58.65 -20.40
C LYS A 6 8.94 57.61 -19.71
N ALA A 7 7.82 57.28 -20.34
CA ALA A 7 7.04 56.12 -19.98
C ALA A 7 7.91 54.88 -20.21
N SER A 8 8.38 54.24 -19.14
CA SER A 8 9.02 52.93 -19.22
C SER A 8 7.94 51.88 -19.53
N THR A 9 7.59 51.74 -20.81
CA THR A 9 6.73 50.65 -21.28
C THR A 9 7.56 49.38 -21.44
N GLY A 10 7.96 48.80 -20.31
CA GLY A 10 8.31 47.39 -20.21
C GLY A 10 7.22 46.69 -19.40
N PRO A 11 6.75 45.48 -19.79
CA PRO A 11 5.83 44.74 -18.94
C PRO A 11 6.48 44.58 -17.54
N PRO A 12 5.69 44.65 -16.45
CA PRO A 12 6.24 44.53 -15.10
C PRO A 12 7.07 43.24 -15.03
N PRO A 13 8.27 43.27 -14.41
CA PRO A 13 9.10 42.07 -14.30
C PRO A 13 8.23 40.96 -13.71
N ASP A 14 8.19 39.80 -14.38
CA ASP A 14 7.40 38.65 -13.99
C ASP A 14 7.77 38.23 -12.55
N LEU A 15 7.12 38.83 -11.57
CA LEU A 15 7.30 38.58 -10.14
C LEU A 15 7.10 37.09 -9.85
N SER A 16 6.22 36.45 -10.63
CA SER A 16 5.98 35.00 -10.65
C SER A 16 7.21 34.18 -11.03
N LYS A 17 8.04 34.64 -11.98
CA LYS A 17 9.26 33.97 -12.43
C LYS A 17 10.35 34.05 -11.36
N TYR A 18 10.55 35.23 -10.77
CA TYR A 18 11.51 35.42 -9.68
C TYR A 18 11.09 34.69 -8.40
N LEU A 19 9.79 34.66 -8.08
CA LEU A 19 9.26 33.91 -6.95
C LEU A 19 9.46 32.39 -7.14
N ARG A 20 9.16 31.85 -8.32
CA ARG A 20 9.43 30.42 -8.64
C ARG A 20 10.91 30.10 -8.52
N LEU A 21 11.78 30.96 -9.04
CA LEU A 21 13.22 30.77 -8.99
C LEU A 21 13.76 30.84 -7.54
N GLY A 22 13.21 31.75 -6.73
CA GLY A 22 13.49 31.84 -5.29
C GLY A 22 13.04 30.59 -4.53
N ILE A 23 11.85 30.06 -4.80
CA ILE A 23 11.35 28.80 -4.20
C ILE A 23 12.27 27.63 -4.58
N ILE A 24 12.64 27.51 -5.86
CA ILE A 24 13.55 26.46 -6.32
C ILE A 24 14.91 26.56 -5.62
N ALA A 25 15.46 27.78 -5.50
CA ALA A 25 16.72 28.01 -4.82
C ALA A 25 16.65 27.61 -3.33
N ILE A 26 15.58 27.98 -2.62
CA ILE A 26 15.37 27.58 -1.22
C ILE A 26 15.28 26.06 -1.09
N ILE A 27 14.50 25.38 -1.95
CA ILE A 27 14.39 23.91 -1.95
C ILE A 27 15.76 23.27 -2.19
N ALA A 28 16.53 23.77 -3.15
CA ALA A 28 17.86 23.25 -3.46
C ALA A 28 18.83 23.41 -2.27
N ILE A 29 18.81 24.57 -1.61
CA ILE A 29 19.63 24.83 -0.42
C ILE A 29 19.23 23.89 0.71
N ILE A 30 17.93 23.75 1.01
CA ILE A 30 17.45 22.84 2.05
C ILE A 30 17.85 21.40 1.74
N ALA A 31 17.64 20.95 0.49
CA ALA A 31 18.02 19.61 0.07
C ALA A 31 19.53 19.36 0.22
N PHE A 32 20.36 20.33 -0.20
CA PHE A 32 21.81 20.23 -0.07
C PHE A 32 22.26 20.15 1.39
N LEU A 33 21.68 20.99 2.27
CA LEU A 33 22.00 20.97 3.70
C LEU A 33 21.59 19.63 4.35
N LEU A 34 20.40 19.13 4.03
CA LEU A 34 19.91 17.85 4.56
C LEU A 34 20.76 16.68 4.08
N VAL A 35 20.99 16.57 2.77
CA VAL A 35 21.78 15.48 2.18
C VAL A 35 23.24 15.57 2.62
N GLY A 36 23.82 16.78 2.63
CA GLY A 36 25.20 17.01 3.06
C GLY A 36 25.42 16.61 4.52
N ASN A 37 24.52 17.00 5.42
CA ASN A 37 24.60 16.61 6.82
C ASN A 37 24.52 15.08 6.98
N GLN A 38 23.59 14.40 6.30
CA GLN A 38 23.48 12.94 6.35
C GLN A 38 24.70 12.24 5.77
N ALA A 39 25.29 12.77 4.69
CA ALA A 39 26.48 12.23 4.06
C ALA A 39 27.70 12.32 4.99
N VAL A 40 27.88 13.46 5.68
CA VAL A 40 28.96 13.63 6.66
C VAL A 40 28.78 12.66 7.82
N VAL A 41 27.56 12.55 8.37
CA VAL A 41 27.27 11.59 9.45
C VAL A 41 27.58 10.16 9.01
N LEU A 42 27.15 9.77 7.81
CA LEU A 42 27.42 8.44 7.28
C LEU A 42 28.92 8.19 7.11
N PHE A 43 29.65 9.16 6.56
CA PHE A 43 31.09 9.04 6.35
C PHE A 43 31.85 8.95 7.68
N MET A 44 31.53 9.81 8.66
CA MET A 44 32.16 9.79 9.98
C MET A 44 31.92 8.45 10.70
N ASN A 45 30.69 7.93 10.66
CA ASN A 45 30.40 6.64 11.28
C ASN A 45 31.07 5.47 10.55
N PHE A 46 31.20 5.54 9.22
CA PHE A 46 31.89 4.51 8.44
C PHE A 46 33.37 4.44 8.81
N GLU A 47 34.04 5.60 8.90
CA GLU A 47 35.45 5.69 9.28
C GLU A 47 35.69 5.29 10.74
N GLU A 48 34.82 5.70 11.66
CA GLU A 48 35.02 5.47 13.10
C GLU A 48 34.64 4.04 13.53
N PHE A 49 33.56 3.48 12.98
CA PHE A 49 32.95 2.24 13.48
C PHE A 49 32.98 1.08 12.49
N ALA A 50 33.34 1.30 11.22
CA ALA A 50 33.50 0.29 10.17
C ALA A 50 32.40 -0.80 10.20
N ASP A 51 32.74 -2.03 10.60
CA ASP A 51 31.83 -3.19 10.63
C ASP A 51 30.64 -3.01 11.59
N LEU A 52 30.83 -2.32 12.71
CA LEU A 52 29.76 -2.06 13.68
C LEU A 52 28.69 -1.12 13.11
N PHE A 53 29.06 -0.24 12.17
CA PHE A 53 28.13 0.64 11.48
C PHE A 53 27.58 0.01 10.18
N THR A 54 28.44 -0.66 9.40
CA THR A 54 28.06 -1.20 8.09
C THR A 54 27.19 -2.45 8.18
N THR A 55 27.36 -3.30 9.21
CA THR A 55 26.59 -4.54 9.34
C THR A 55 25.09 -4.29 9.56
N PRO A 56 24.65 -3.43 10.51
CA PRO A 56 23.25 -3.09 10.63
C PRO A 56 22.69 -2.38 9.39
N LEU A 57 23.50 -1.54 8.74
CA LEU A 57 23.12 -0.86 7.50
C LEU A 57 22.88 -1.87 6.36
N TYR A 58 23.76 -2.86 6.23
CA TYR A 58 23.63 -3.94 5.27
C TYR A 58 22.31 -4.71 5.47
N PHE A 59 22.00 -5.16 6.70
CA PHE A 59 20.74 -5.84 6.97
C PHE A 59 19.53 -4.93 6.75
N ALA A 60 19.59 -3.66 7.14
CA ALA A 60 18.52 -2.70 6.88
C ALA A 60 18.27 -2.52 5.37
N LEU A 61 19.32 -2.49 4.55
CA LEU A 61 19.23 -2.41 3.09
C LEU A 61 18.60 -3.66 2.49
N ILE A 62 19.03 -4.85 2.91
CA ILE A 62 18.42 -6.13 2.48
C ILE A 62 16.93 -6.16 2.80
N SER A 63 16.55 -5.76 4.01
CA SER A 63 15.15 -5.65 4.42
C SER A 63 14.37 -4.65 3.56
N SER A 64 14.93 -3.43 3.41
CA SER A 64 14.37 -2.33 2.62
C SER A 64 14.04 -2.77 1.21
N VAL A 65 14.99 -3.40 0.52
CA VAL A 65 14.80 -3.90 -0.85
C VAL A 65 13.79 -5.04 -0.87
N THR A 66 13.94 -6.04 -0.01
CA THR A 66 13.11 -7.25 -0.07
C THR A 66 11.63 -6.95 0.23
N LEU A 67 11.35 -6.28 1.34
CA LEU A 67 9.99 -5.97 1.76
C LEU A 67 9.33 -4.95 0.83
N SER A 68 10.06 -3.96 0.33
CA SER A 68 9.49 -2.99 -0.64
C SER A 68 9.17 -3.66 -1.98
N VAL A 69 9.96 -4.63 -2.43
CA VAL A 69 9.64 -5.44 -3.61
C VAL A 69 8.36 -6.24 -3.38
N ILE A 70 8.23 -6.89 -2.23
CA ILE A 70 7.02 -7.64 -1.86
C ILE A 70 5.79 -6.72 -1.83
N ALA A 71 5.91 -5.56 -1.17
CA ALA A 71 4.78 -4.66 -0.92
C ALA A 71 4.37 -3.81 -2.15
N LEU A 72 5.33 -3.26 -2.90
CA LEU A 72 5.09 -2.14 -3.82
C LEU A 72 5.26 -2.48 -5.30
N VAL A 73 6.09 -3.48 -5.62
CA VAL A 73 6.40 -3.82 -7.01
C VAL A 73 5.23 -4.58 -7.62
N ARG A 74 4.79 -4.09 -8.79
CA ARG A 74 3.73 -4.74 -9.59
C ARG A 74 4.32 -5.39 -10.82
N VAL A 75 3.94 -6.65 -11.04
CA VAL A 75 4.32 -7.44 -12.23
C VAL A 75 3.32 -7.28 -13.38
N ASN A 76 2.14 -6.65 -13.14
CA ASN A 76 1.12 -6.48 -14.17
C ASN A 76 1.47 -5.35 -15.16
N ILE A 77 2.33 -5.69 -16.11
CA ILE A 77 2.79 -4.82 -17.21
C ILE A 77 1.68 -4.58 -18.25
N VAL A 78 0.56 -5.31 -18.22
CA VAL A 78 -0.54 -5.09 -19.19
C VAL A 78 -1.41 -3.91 -18.77
N LYS A 79 -1.79 -3.84 -17.49
CA LYS A 79 -2.68 -2.79 -16.99
C LYS A 79 -1.96 -1.47 -16.69
N ARG A 80 -0.75 -1.53 -16.10
CA ARG A 80 0.14 -0.37 -15.82
C ARG A 80 -0.55 0.84 -15.16
N HIS A 81 -1.53 0.60 -14.31
CA HIS A 81 -2.15 1.67 -13.53
C HIS A 81 -1.23 2.05 -12.37
N SER A 82 -0.96 3.34 -12.21
CA SER A 82 -0.25 3.89 -11.04
C SER A 82 -1.17 4.80 -10.26
N ILE A 83 -1.33 4.51 -8.96
CA ILE A 83 -2.15 5.33 -8.05
C ILE A 83 -1.53 6.71 -7.90
N LEU A 84 -0.22 6.78 -7.65
CA LEU A 84 0.48 8.04 -7.42
C LEU A 84 0.44 8.95 -8.66
N TRP A 85 0.77 8.42 -9.84
CA TRP A 85 0.74 9.22 -11.08
C TRP A 85 -0.68 9.66 -11.46
N TYR A 86 -1.67 8.82 -11.18
CA TYR A 86 -3.07 9.20 -11.36
C TYR A 86 -3.47 10.34 -10.42
N THR A 87 -3.18 10.20 -9.11
CA THR A 87 -3.51 11.23 -8.12
C THR A 87 -2.80 12.54 -8.44
N LEU A 88 -1.53 12.50 -8.83
CA LEU A 88 -0.77 13.69 -9.21
C LEU A 88 -1.38 14.35 -10.46
N ARG A 89 -1.69 13.59 -11.50
CA ARG A 89 -2.33 14.11 -12.71
C ARG A 89 -3.68 14.76 -12.39
N THR A 90 -4.47 14.13 -11.53
CA THR A 90 -5.77 14.64 -11.11
C THR A 90 -5.62 15.92 -10.28
N ALA A 91 -4.68 15.98 -9.34
CA ALA A 91 -4.39 17.17 -8.54
C ALA A 91 -3.93 18.36 -9.40
N ILE A 92 -3.03 18.12 -10.36
CA ILE A 92 -2.59 19.14 -11.33
C ILE A 92 -3.78 19.62 -12.17
N GLY A 93 -4.66 18.70 -12.60
CA GLY A 93 -5.88 19.02 -13.33
C GLY A 93 -6.83 19.93 -12.54
N PHE A 94 -6.95 19.72 -11.23
CA PHE A 94 -7.73 20.59 -10.35
C PHE A 94 -7.12 21.98 -10.19
N ILE A 95 -5.79 22.10 -10.07
CA ILE A 95 -5.10 23.39 -9.95
C ILE A 95 -5.23 24.20 -11.24
N ASN A 96 -5.19 23.54 -12.40
CA ASN A 96 -5.25 24.19 -13.71
C ASN A 96 -6.68 24.24 -14.29
N ARG A 97 -7.71 24.02 -13.47
CA ARG A 97 -9.10 23.89 -13.93
C ARG A 97 -9.63 25.21 -14.49
N ASN A 98 -10.23 25.15 -15.68
CA ASN A 98 -11.10 26.22 -16.18
C ASN A 98 -12.45 26.16 -15.44
N PRO A 99 -12.94 27.25 -14.80
CA PRO A 99 -14.14 27.21 -13.95
C PRO A 99 -15.43 26.73 -14.63
N THR A 100 -15.48 26.83 -15.96
CA THR A 100 -16.63 26.44 -16.79
C THR A 100 -16.55 25.02 -17.36
N ALA A 101 -15.42 24.32 -17.17
CA ALA A 101 -15.22 22.98 -17.69
C ALA A 101 -15.95 21.91 -16.85
N SER A 102 -16.37 20.82 -17.51
CA SER A 102 -17.05 19.72 -16.84
C SER A 102 -16.15 19.04 -15.79
N ILE A 103 -16.73 18.55 -14.69
CA ILE A 103 -15.95 17.86 -13.63
C ILE A 103 -15.22 16.63 -14.19
N THR A 104 -15.81 15.96 -15.19
CA THR A 104 -15.23 14.81 -15.90
C THR A 104 -13.97 15.12 -16.69
N GLU A 105 -13.74 16.38 -17.09
CA GLU A 105 -12.48 16.81 -17.71
C GLU A 105 -11.36 16.94 -16.67
N SER A 106 -11.69 17.43 -15.47
CA SER A 106 -10.72 17.57 -14.37
C SER A 106 -10.39 16.23 -13.67
N VAL A 107 -11.33 15.29 -13.66
CA VAL A 107 -11.17 13.96 -13.03
C VAL A 107 -11.17 12.87 -14.10
N PRO A 108 -10.01 12.49 -14.64
CA PRO A 108 -9.95 11.42 -15.64
C PRO A 108 -10.38 10.08 -15.04
N SER A 109 -10.94 9.20 -15.86
CA SER A 109 -11.24 7.83 -15.42
C SER A 109 -9.96 7.09 -15.03
N PHE A 110 -9.92 6.53 -13.82
CA PHE A 110 -8.77 5.74 -13.36
C PHE A 110 -8.60 4.46 -14.16
N HIS A 111 -9.69 3.92 -14.72
CA HIS A 111 -9.66 2.71 -15.54
C HIS A 111 -8.84 2.90 -16.82
N ASP A 112 -8.84 4.10 -17.38
CA ASP A 112 -8.20 4.42 -18.65
C ASP A 112 -6.78 4.95 -18.48
N HIS A 113 -6.40 5.30 -17.24
CA HIS A 113 -5.08 5.82 -16.95
C HIS A 113 -4.00 4.74 -17.07
N LYS A 114 -3.18 4.81 -18.12
CA LYS A 114 -2.04 3.90 -18.33
C LYS A 114 -0.77 4.70 -18.55
N ILE A 115 0.32 4.28 -17.91
CA ILE A 115 1.66 4.78 -18.22
C ILE A 115 2.32 3.90 -19.28
N SER A 116 3.30 4.46 -19.99
CA SER A 116 4.09 3.71 -20.98
C SER A 116 4.93 2.63 -20.30
N VAL A 117 5.34 1.61 -21.05
CA VAL A 117 6.12 0.48 -20.51
C VAL A 117 7.46 0.92 -19.90
N PRO A 118 8.28 1.75 -20.57
CA PRO A 118 9.54 2.20 -19.97
C PRO A 118 9.33 2.99 -18.68
N HIS A 119 8.34 3.89 -18.67
CA HIS A 119 8.01 4.67 -17.47
C HIS A 119 7.48 3.77 -16.34
N PHE A 120 6.76 2.70 -16.66
CA PHE A 120 6.29 1.73 -15.66
C PHE A 120 7.44 0.99 -14.98
N VAL A 121 8.44 0.55 -15.76
CA VAL A 121 9.61 -0.18 -15.25
C VAL A 121 10.46 0.74 -14.38
N ILE A 122 10.82 1.94 -14.89
CA ILE A 122 11.54 2.96 -14.14
C ILE A 122 10.79 3.26 -12.84
N TRP A 123 9.47 3.43 -12.92
CA TRP A 123 8.65 3.69 -11.75
C TRP A 123 8.65 2.55 -10.73
N GLN A 124 8.74 1.27 -11.12
CA GLN A 124 8.87 0.19 -10.12
C GLN A 124 10.19 0.30 -9.35
N ILE A 125 11.29 0.60 -10.05
CA ILE A 125 12.61 0.79 -9.44
C ILE A 125 12.59 2.01 -8.53
N THR A 126 12.06 3.14 -9.01
CA THR A 126 11.94 4.38 -8.23
C THR A 126 11.12 4.18 -6.97
N LYS A 127 10.06 3.36 -6.98
CA LYS A 127 9.32 3.07 -5.74
C LYS A 127 10.17 2.36 -4.70
N VAL A 128 10.94 1.36 -5.10
CA VAL A 128 11.83 0.63 -4.18
C VAL A 128 12.83 1.61 -3.57
N LEU A 129 13.42 2.49 -4.37
CA LEU A 129 14.38 3.49 -3.87
C LEU A 129 13.74 4.57 -2.98
N LEU A 130 12.57 5.10 -3.37
CA LEU A 130 11.91 6.17 -2.62
C LEU A 130 11.26 5.68 -1.33
N PHE A 131 10.67 4.48 -1.36
CA PHE A 131 9.89 3.96 -0.23
C PHE A 131 10.60 2.86 0.54
N GLY A 132 11.75 2.36 0.07
CA GLY A 132 12.50 1.30 0.74
C GLY A 132 12.87 1.64 2.19
N ALA A 133 13.18 2.91 2.46
CA ALA A 133 13.49 3.39 3.82
C ALA A 133 12.36 3.10 4.83
N PHE A 134 11.09 3.05 4.41
CA PHE A 134 9.97 2.68 5.29
C PHE A 134 9.95 1.19 5.69
N PHE A 135 10.77 0.37 5.02
CA PHE A 135 10.89 -1.06 5.28
C PHE A 135 12.27 -1.44 5.84
N ALA A 136 13.07 -0.47 6.29
CA ALA A 136 14.32 -0.74 6.97
C ALA A 136 14.04 -1.46 8.30
N ASN A 137 14.44 -2.73 8.40
CA ASN A 137 14.33 -3.55 9.60
C ASN A 137 15.55 -4.45 9.70
N VAL A 138 16.43 -4.14 10.65
CA VAL A 138 17.71 -4.86 10.84
C VAL A 138 17.47 -6.32 11.19
N PHE A 139 16.52 -6.62 12.07
CA PHE A 139 16.23 -7.99 12.50
C PHE A 139 15.70 -8.85 11.35
N PHE A 140 14.84 -8.29 10.51
CA PHE A 140 14.33 -8.98 9.33
C PHE A 140 15.43 -9.22 8.29
N GLY A 141 16.25 -8.21 8.01
CA GLY A 141 17.37 -8.34 7.08
C GLY A 141 18.38 -9.39 7.53
N PHE A 142 18.68 -9.43 8.82
CA PHE A 142 19.48 -10.48 9.44
C PHE A 142 18.80 -11.85 9.27
N ALA A 143 17.51 -11.97 9.60
CA ALA A 143 16.77 -13.22 9.48
C ALA A 143 16.80 -13.80 8.06
N ILE A 144 16.61 -12.96 7.04
CA ILE A 144 16.69 -13.39 5.64
C ILE A 144 18.08 -13.92 5.31
N MET A 145 19.14 -13.23 5.74
CA MET A 145 20.50 -13.68 5.47
C MET A 145 20.78 -15.03 6.14
N GLN A 146 20.34 -15.21 7.38
CA GLN A 146 20.43 -16.50 8.07
C GLN A 146 19.72 -17.63 7.30
N VAL A 147 18.51 -17.37 6.78
CA VAL A 147 17.78 -18.36 5.97
C VAL A 147 18.50 -18.67 4.66
N ILE A 148 19.06 -17.65 3.98
CA ILE A 148 19.83 -17.82 2.74
C ILE A 148 21.09 -18.64 2.99
N ASP A 149 21.74 -18.43 4.12
CA ASP A 149 22.96 -19.15 4.53
C ASP A 149 22.66 -20.60 4.99
N GLY A 150 21.38 -21.00 5.03
CA GLY A 150 20.94 -22.34 5.39
C GLY A 150 20.77 -22.58 6.89
N ASN A 151 20.74 -21.52 7.70
CA ASN A 151 20.50 -21.62 9.13
C ASN A 151 19.01 -21.82 9.43
N ASP A 152 18.72 -22.61 10.45
CA ASP A 152 17.37 -22.95 10.87
C ASP A 152 16.78 -21.84 11.76
N LEU A 153 15.65 -21.26 11.32
CA LEU A 153 14.83 -20.32 12.10
C LEU A 153 13.46 -20.92 12.48
N GLY A 154 13.24 -22.21 12.22
CA GLY A 154 11.98 -22.92 12.41
C GLY A 154 10.91 -22.54 11.41
N VAL A 155 11.30 -22.22 10.17
CA VAL A 155 10.36 -21.80 9.10
C VAL A 155 9.45 -22.95 8.68
N GLU A 156 9.95 -24.17 8.70
CA GLU A 156 9.23 -25.41 8.44
C GLU A 156 8.07 -25.64 9.43
N ASN A 157 8.21 -25.16 10.66
CA ASN A 157 7.23 -25.36 11.72
C ASN A 157 6.13 -24.29 11.70
N ILE A 158 6.27 -23.21 10.91
CA ILE A 158 5.28 -22.12 10.86
C ILE A 158 3.88 -22.63 10.50
N ILE A 159 3.77 -23.65 9.65
CA ILE A 159 2.46 -24.19 9.23
C ILE A 159 1.66 -24.72 10.42
N GLU A 160 2.33 -25.18 11.48
CA GLU A 160 1.69 -25.70 12.68
C GLU A 160 0.83 -24.64 13.39
N ILE A 161 1.15 -23.34 13.22
CA ILE A 161 0.41 -22.23 13.83
C ILE A 161 -1.08 -22.25 13.50
N PHE A 162 -1.44 -22.72 12.29
CA PHE A 162 -2.83 -22.74 11.84
C PHE A 162 -3.66 -23.81 12.53
N SER A 163 -3.01 -24.80 13.14
CA SER A 163 -3.68 -25.84 13.92
C SER A 163 -3.85 -25.45 15.40
N LEU A 164 -2.94 -24.63 15.94
CA LEU A 164 -2.88 -24.33 17.39
C LEU A 164 -4.20 -23.87 18.01
N PRO A 165 -5.01 -22.98 17.38
CA PRO A 165 -6.28 -22.55 17.97
C PRO A 165 -7.34 -23.66 18.11
N PHE A 166 -7.13 -24.80 17.43
CA PHE A 166 -8.13 -25.85 17.28
C PHE A 166 -7.76 -27.16 17.99
N VAL A 167 -6.59 -27.23 18.61
CA VAL A 167 -6.13 -28.40 19.37
C VAL A 167 -6.19 -28.07 20.85
N THR A 168 -6.59 -29.05 21.67
CA THR A 168 -6.43 -28.98 23.13
C THR A 168 -5.09 -29.58 23.50
N PRO A 169 -4.06 -28.77 23.81
CA PRO A 169 -2.75 -29.30 24.14
C PRO A 169 -2.80 -30.10 25.46
N PRO A 170 -1.98 -31.14 25.61
CA PRO A 170 -1.80 -31.81 26.89
C PRO A 170 -1.22 -30.84 27.94
N THR A 171 -1.38 -31.18 29.22
CA THR A 171 -1.03 -30.29 30.34
C THR A 171 0.48 -30.20 30.62
N ASP A 172 1.29 -30.99 29.92
CA ASP A 172 2.73 -31.03 30.04
C ASP A 172 3.41 -30.09 29.02
N TYR A 173 4.70 -29.80 29.25
CA TYR A 173 5.46 -28.88 28.40
C TYR A 173 5.88 -29.47 27.05
N SER A 174 5.69 -30.78 26.84
CA SER A 174 6.14 -31.48 25.62
C SER A 174 5.57 -30.87 24.35
N TYR A 175 4.27 -30.55 24.35
CA TYR A 175 3.60 -29.97 23.19
C TYR A 175 4.21 -28.62 22.79
N ALA A 176 4.51 -27.76 23.76
CA ALA A 176 5.13 -26.47 23.48
C ALA A 176 6.57 -26.64 22.98
N THR A 177 7.33 -27.58 23.56
CA THR A 177 8.71 -27.87 23.15
C THR A 177 8.81 -28.39 21.72
N GLU A 178 7.88 -29.24 21.30
CA GLU A 178 7.89 -29.84 19.97
C GLU A 178 7.27 -28.94 18.89
N LYS A 179 6.24 -28.16 19.25
CA LYS A 179 5.38 -27.47 18.26
C LYS A 179 5.46 -25.96 18.28
N VAL A 180 5.84 -25.33 19.40
CA VAL A 180 5.78 -23.87 19.54
C VAL A 180 7.18 -23.25 19.62
N ILE A 181 8.04 -23.79 20.48
CA ILE A 181 9.40 -23.27 20.68
C ILE A 181 10.20 -23.20 19.38
N PRO A 182 10.19 -24.23 18.49
CA PRO A 182 10.99 -24.21 17.28
C PRO A 182 10.64 -23.04 16.35
N MET A 183 9.38 -22.61 16.31
CA MET A 183 8.89 -21.56 15.40
C MET A 183 9.04 -20.13 15.96
N ILE A 184 9.39 -19.96 17.25
CA ILE A 184 9.55 -18.63 17.89
C ILE A 184 10.49 -17.70 17.10
N PRO A 185 11.69 -18.13 16.65
CA PRO A 185 12.58 -17.23 15.93
C PRO A 185 11.92 -16.67 14.67
N ALA A 186 11.38 -17.53 13.80
CA ALA A 186 10.68 -17.08 12.61
C ALA A 186 9.47 -16.18 12.93
N LEU A 187 8.66 -16.52 13.94
CA LEU A 187 7.51 -15.72 14.33
C LEU A 187 7.85 -14.34 14.88
N LEU A 188 9.05 -14.15 15.39
CA LEU A 188 9.47 -12.87 15.98
C LEU A 188 10.12 -11.95 14.94
N ILE A 189 11.07 -12.48 14.14
CA ILE A 189 11.91 -11.64 13.27
C ILE A 189 11.59 -11.76 11.78
N LEU A 190 10.95 -12.84 11.32
CA LEU A 190 10.72 -13.12 9.89
C LEU A 190 9.27 -12.87 9.46
N VAL A 191 8.32 -13.49 10.17
CA VAL A 191 6.90 -13.53 9.78
C VAL A 191 6.21 -12.17 9.89
N PRO A 192 6.33 -11.40 11.00
CA PRO A 192 5.57 -10.15 11.15
C PRO A 192 5.89 -9.12 10.06
N PRO A 193 7.16 -8.87 9.69
CA PRO A 193 7.48 -7.95 8.59
C PRO A 193 6.92 -8.42 7.24
N LEU A 194 6.91 -9.73 6.96
CA LEU A 194 6.32 -10.28 5.73
C LEU A 194 4.81 -10.09 5.69
N ILE A 195 4.11 -10.42 6.78
CA ILE A 195 2.66 -10.20 6.89
C ILE A 195 2.34 -8.71 6.70
N ALA A 196 3.08 -7.81 7.34
CA ALA A 196 2.90 -6.37 7.17
C ALA A 196 3.08 -5.93 5.71
N ALA A 197 4.14 -6.39 5.02
CA ALA A 197 4.39 -6.06 3.62
C ALA A 197 3.29 -6.60 2.68
N ILE A 198 2.82 -7.83 2.90
CA ILE A 198 1.71 -8.43 2.14
C ILE A 198 0.40 -7.69 2.43
N GLY A 199 0.14 -7.35 3.69
CA GLY A 199 -1.04 -6.58 4.10
C GLY A 199 -1.08 -5.20 3.45
N LEU A 200 0.06 -4.49 3.41
CA LEU A 200 0.19 -3.22 2.70
C LEU A 200 -0.08 -3.39 1.20
N ARG A 201 0.48 -4.45 0.58
CA ARG A 201 0.22 -4.77 -0.83
C ARG A 201 -1.28 -4.94 -1.09
N LEU A 202 -1.96 -5.69 -0.24
CA LEU A 202 -3.40 -5.94 -0.31
C LEU A 202 -4.19 -4.65 -0.15
N LEU A 203 -3.86 -3.83 0.84
CA LEU A 203 -4.48 -2.52 1.07
C LEU A 203 -4.35 -1.62 -0.16
N LEU A 204 -3.14 -1.51 -0.73
CA LEU A 204 -2.88 -0.62 -1.87
C LEU A 204 -3.55 -1.12 -3.16
N PHE A 205 -3.49 -2.42 -3.46
CA PHE A 205 -3.93 -2.97 -4.76
C PHE A 205 -5.35 -3.50 -4.77
N ILE A 206 -5.86 -3.98 -3.65
CA ILE A 206 -7.25 -4.41 -3.53
C ILE A 206 -8.08 -3.24 -3.00
N GLY A 207 -7.69 -2.62 -1.89
CA GLY A 207 -8.40 -1.48 -1.31
C GLY A 207 -8.34 -0.21 -2.16
N VAL A 208 -7.24 0.54 -2.06
CA VAL A 208 -7.12 1.89 -2.64
C VAL A 208 -7.35 1.88 -4.15
N HIS A 209 -6.75 0.94 -4.87
CA HIS A 209 -6.91 0.83 -6.32
C HIS A 209 -8.37 0.65 -6.75
N HIS A 210 -9.14 -0.23 -6.10
CA HIS A 210 -10.53 -0.47 -6.48
C HIS A 210 -11.46 0.64 -5.97
N ILE A 211 -11.19 1.23 -4.81
CA ILE A 211 -11.91 2.42 -4.33
C ILE A 211 -11.78 3.55 -5.35
N LEU A 212 -10.56 3.87 -5.78
CA LEU A 212 -10.35 4.90 -6.81
C LEU A 212 -11.12 4.58 -8.09
N LYS A 213 -11.10 3.32 -8.53
CA LYS A 213 -11.85 2.89 -9.70
C LYS A 213 -13.36 3.08 -9.52
N VAL A 214 -13.91 2.74 -8.36
CA VAL A 214 -15.33 2.92 -8.05
C VAL A 214 -15.70 4.40 -8.05
N LEU A 215 -14.92 5.22 -7.35
CA LEU A 215 -15.16 6.67 -7.26
C LEU A 215 -15.14 7.33 -8.65
N THR A 216 -14.12 7.03 -9.46
CA THR A 216 -14.05 7.62 -10.81
C THR A 216 -15.18 7.14 -11.71
N ASN A 217 -15.54 5.85 -11.65
CA ASN A 217 -16.67 5.34 -12.44
C ASN A 217 -17.97 5.99 -11.98
N ALA A 218 -18.18 6.17 -10.68
CA ALA A 218 -19.37 6.83 -10.16
C ALA A 218 -19.47 8.28 -10.64
N ILE A 219 -18.37 9.03 -10.67
CA ILE A 219 -18.35 10.41 -11.20
C ILE A 219 -18.76 10.43 -12.68
N HIS A 220 -18.12 9.58 -13.50
CA HIS A 220 -18.38 9.53 -14.95
C HIS A 220 -19.77 9.00 -15.29
N ASP A 221 -20.21 7.91 -14.64
CA ASP A 221 -21.53 7.31 -14.88
C ASP A 221 -22.67 8.23 -14.40
N THR A 222 -22.46 8.99 -13.32
CA THR A 222 -23.44 9.99 -12.83
C THR A 222 -23.51 11.19 -13.77
N ALA A 223 -22.37 11.69 -14.24
CA ALA A 223 -22.34 12.75 -15.25
C ALA A 223 -23.01 12.32 -16.57
N GLY A 224 -22.90 11.04 -16.93
CA GLY A 224 -23.60 10.42 -18.06
C GLY A 224 -25.05 9.99 -17.78
N GLY A 225 -25.60 10.26 -16.59
CA GLY A 225 -26.99 10.00 -16.22
C GLY A 225 -27.36 8.51 -16.03
N LYS A 226 -26.38 7.59 -15.93
CA LYS A 226 -26.61 6.14 -15.81
C LYS A 226 -25.79 5.51 -14.68
N PRO A 227 -26.01 5.91 -13.40
CA PRO A 227 -25.26 5.37 -12.29
C PRO A 227 -25.51 3.87 -12.08
N LYS A 228 -24.45 3.11 -11.83
CA LYS A 228 -24.49 1.64 -11.67
C LYS A 228 -24.21 1.25 -10.21
N TYR A 229 -25.10 1.67 -9.30
CA TYR A 229 -24.93 1.51 -7.85
C TYR A 229 -24.63 0.07 -7.42
N LEU A 230 -25.34 -0.92 -7.98
CA LEU A 230 -25.12 -2.34 -7.64
C LEU A 230 -23.68 -2.79 -7.93
N LYS A 231 -23.07 -2.29 -9.01
CA LYS A 231 -21.68 -2.58 -9.39
C LYS A 231 -20.68 -1.95 -8.41
N TYR A 232 -20.98 -0.75 -7.91
CA TYR A 232 -20.14 -0.06 -6.93
C TYR A 232 -20.18 -0.78 -5.59
N THR A 233 -21.39 -1.07 -5.09
CA THR A 233 -21.61 -1.80 -3.83
C THR A 233 -20.94 -3.15 -3.87
N SER A 234 -21.15 -3.95 -4.92
CA SER A 234 -20.46 -5.24 -5.10
C SER A 234 -18.93 -5.10 -5.00
N THR A 235 -18.35 -4.07 -5.64
CA THR A 235 -16.89 -3.87 -5.58
C THR A 235 -16.43 -3.53 -4.16
N LEU A 236 -17.18 -2.70 -3.43
CA LEU A 236 -16.88 -2.37 -2.03
C LEU A 236 -17.02 -3.59 -1.10
N GLU A 237 -18.02 -4.43 -1.31
CA GLU A 237 -18.24 -5.65 -0.52
C GLU A 237 -17.10 -6.65 -0.66
N VAL A 238 -16.53 -6.81 -1.87
CA VAL A 238 -15.33 -7.63 -2.04
C VAL A 238 -14.14 -7.04 -1.27
N ILE A 239 -13.98 -5.71 -1.24
CA ILE A 239 -12.89 -5.07 -0.50
C ILE A 239 -13.06 -5.32 1.00
N VAL A 240 -14.28 -5.14 1.53
CA VAL A 240 -14.59 -5.39 2.95
C VAL A 240 -14.41 -6.87 3.30
N GLY A 241 -14.95 -7.77 2.47
CA GLY A 241 -14.82 -9.22 2.68
C GLY A 241 -13.36 -9.67 2.70
N ILE A 242 -12.53 -9.17 1.77
CA ILE A 242 -11.09 -9.46 1.76
C ILE A 242 -10.39 -8.88 3.00
N ALA A 243 -10.78 -7.68 3.46
CA ALA A 243 -10.21 -7.09 4.67
C ALA A 243 -10.54 -7.93 5.91
N ILE A 244 -11.75 -8.46 6.02
CA ILE A 244 -12.16 -9.36 7.11
C ILE A 244 -11.40 -10.68 7.04
N VAL A 245 -11.27 -11.30 5.86
CA VAL A 245 -10.48 -12.52 5.68
C VAL A 245 -9.02 -12.28 6.05
N TRP A 246 -8.46 -11.14 5.66
CA TRP A 246 -7.09 -10.77 6.04
C TRP A 246 -6.95 -10.58 7.56
N ALA A 247 -7.91 -9.92 8.22
CA ALA A 247 -7.92 -9.80 9.68
C ALA A 247 -8.01 -11.17 10.38
N ALA A 248 -8.87 -12.07 9.89
CA ALA A 248 -8.97 -13.44 10.39
C ALA A 248 -7.66 -14.21 10.23
N PHE A 249 -6.95 -14.04 9.11
CA PHE A 249 -5.63 -14.61 8.90
C PHE A 249 -4.59 -14.07 9.91
N ASN A 250 -4.65 -12.77 10.25
CA ASN A 250 -3.72 -12.17 11.21
C ASN A 250 -3.95 -12.67 12.65
N MET A 251 -5.18 -13.10 12.99
CA MET A 251 -5.50 -13.64 14.31
C MET A 251 -4.75 -14.95 14.65
N PHE A 252 -4.18 -15.64 13.67
CA PHE A 252 -3.29 -16.79 13.95
C PHE A 252 -1.93 -16.38 14.54
N PHE A 253 -1.53 -15.12 14.38
CA PHE A 253 -0.21 -14.62 14.75
C PHE A 253 -0.25 -13.68 15.97
N THR A 254 -1.34 -13.68 16.72
CA THR A 254 -1.45 -12.90 17.96
C THR A 254 -0.67 -13.57 19.10
N SER A 255 -0.25 -12.77 20.09
CA SER A 255 0.47 -13.28 21.27
C SER A 255 -0.37 -14.25 22.10
N ASP A 256 -1.69 -14.05 22.09
CA ASP A 256 -2.63 -14.80 22.92
C ASP A 256 -3.71 -15.40 22.03
N ILE A 257 -3.81 -16.73 22.07
CA ILE A 257 -4.85 -17.51 21.39
C ILE A 257 -5.66 -18.20 22.48
N ASP A 258 -6.86 -17.69 22.74
CA ASP A 258 -7.77 -18.24 23.74
C ASP A 258 -8.99 -18.93 23.08
N TYR A 259 -9.90 -19.43 23.93
CA TYR A 259 -11.15 -20.04 23.48
C TYR A 259 -12.03 -19.09 22.67
N ASN A 260 -11.94 -17.77 22.88
CA ASN A 260 -12.69 -16.79 22.12
C ASN A 260 -12.05 -16.56 20.73
N THR A 261 -10.72 -16.59 20.65
CA THR A 261 -9.97 -16.43 19.39
C THR A 261 -10.34 -17.49 18.35
N LYS A 262 -10.54 -18.77 18.73
CA LYS A 262 -10.93 -19.80 17.75
C LYS A 262 -12.29 -19.54 17.10
N TYR A 263 -13.28 -19.04 17.84
CA TYR A 263 -14.59 -18.68 17.27
C TYR A 263 -14.50 -17.38 16.48
N ALA A 264 -13.69 -16.43 16.93
CA ALA A 264 -13.45 -15.19 16.20
C ALA A 264 -12.81 -15.48 14.83
N ILE A 265 -11.80 -16.36 14.78
CA ILE A 265 -11.16 -16.81 13.53
C ILE A 265 -12.21 -17.47 12.62
N GLY A 266 -12.92 -18.48 13.12
CA GLY A 266 -13.91 -19.22 12.34
C GLY A 266 -15.04 -18.32 11.83
N GLY A 267 -15.64 -17.52 12.71
CA GLY A 267 -16.71 -16.58 12.37
C GLY A 267 -16.27 -15.52 11.38
N SER A 268 -15.07 -14.95 11.55
CA SER A 268 -14.54 -13.94 10.63
C SER A 268 -14.30 -14.51 9.23
N PHE A 269 -13.79 -15.75 9.11
CA PHE A 269 -13.67 -16.39 7.80
C PHE A 269 -15.03 -16.64 7.15
N VAL A 270 -16.02 -17.14 7.90
CA VAL A 270 -17.37 -17.38 7.38
C VAL A 270 -17.99 -16.08 6.86
N ILE A 271 -17.96 -15.01 7.65
CA ILE A 271 -18.48 -13.69 7.26
C ILE A 271 -17.71 -13.13 6.06
N GLY A 272 -16.38 -13.18 6.10
CA GLY A 272 -15.53 -12.66 5.03
C GLY A 272 -15.77 -13.37 3.69
N PHE A 273 -15.85 -14.70 3.69
CA PHE A 273 -16.15 -15.49 2.49
C PHE A 273 -17.59 -15.29 2.02
N ALA A 274 -18.56 -15.16 2.93
CA ALA A 274 -19.95 -14.86 2.58
C ALA A 274 -20.08 -13.52 1.84
N LEU A 275 -19.42 -12.46 2.33
CA LEU A 275 -19.40 -11.15 1.67
C LEU A 275 -18.75 -11.20 0.28
N ILE A 276 -17.64 -11.95 0.15
CA ILE A 276 -17.00 -12.16 -1.16
C ILE A 276 -17.97 -12.90 -2.10
N ALA A 277 -18.65 -13.94 -1.63
CA ALA A 277 -19.61 -14.69 -2.43
C ALA A 277 -20.78 -13.81 -2.89
N PHE A 278 -21.39 -13.05 -1.98
CA PHE A 278 -22.48 -12.11 -2.31
C PHE A 278 -22.04 -11.08 -3.36
N SER A 279 -20.84 -10.52 -3.20
CA SER A 279 -20.30 -9.58 -4.17
C SER A 279 -20.12 -10.21 -5.56
N VAL A 280 -19.69 -11.46 -5.66
CA VAL A 280 -19.56 -12.16 -6.94
C VAL A 280 -20.93 -12.33 -7.61
N PHE A 281 -21.95 -12.75 -6.87
CA PHE A 281 -23.32 -12.87 -7.39
C PHE A 281 -23.89 -11.52 -7.83
N ASP A 282 -23.66 -10.47 -7.05
CA ASP A 282 -24.10 -9.11 -7.40
C ASP A 282 -23.38 -8.58 -8.63
N ARG A 283 -22.11 -8.90 -8.79
CA ARG A 283 -21.35 -8.51 -9.97
C ARG A 283 -21.93 -9.12 -11.23
N ILE A 284 -22.41 -10.35 -11.17
CA ILE A 284 -23.11 -11.02 -12.29
C ILE A 284 -24.45 -10.33 -12.55
N ARG A 285 -25.26 -10.09 -11.50
CA ARG A 285 -26.57 -9.42 -11.59
C ARG A 285 -26.47 -7.96 -12.05
N SER A 286 -25.37 -7.26 -11.73
CA SER A 286 -25.11 -5.86 -12.11
C SER A 286 -24.97 -5.63 -13.62
N ARG A 287 -24.90 -6.70 -14.42
CA ARG A 287 -24.98 -6.61 -15.88
C ARG A 287 -26.39 -6.23 -16.36
N VAL A 288 -27.41 -6.55 -15.56
CA VAL A 288 -28.83 -6.34 -15.87
C VAL A 288 -29.48 -5.32 -14.92
N LEU A 289 -29.11 -5.34 -13.64
CA LEU A 289 -29.69 -4.47 -12.60
C LEU A 289 -28.77 -3.31 -12.22
N THR A 290 -29.34 -2.12 -12.04
CA THR A 290 -28.61 -0.90 -11.61
C THR A 290 -28.64 -0.70 -10.10
N HIS A 291 -29.70 -1.18 -9.41
CA HIS A 291 -29.92 -1.03 -7.98
C HIS A 291 -30.07 -2.38 -7.28
N MET A 292 -29.87 -2.39 -5.96
CA MET A 292 -30.02 -3.56 -5.12
C MET A 292 -31.48 -3.76 -4.71
N LEU A 293 -31.92 -5.03 -4.65
CA LEU A 293 -33.27 -5.37 -4.17
C LEU A 293 -33.32 -5.31 -2.64
N LYS A 294 -34.44 -4.85 -2.06
CA LYS A 294 -34.60 -4.76 -0.59
C LYS A 294 -34.39 -6.10 0.12
N ARG A 295 -34.84 -7.21 -0.49
CA ARG A 295 -34.66 -8.57 0.05
C ARG A 295 -33.18 -8.95 0.17
N ASP A 296 -32.35 -8.57 -0.80
CA ASP A 296 -30.91 -8.87 -0.78
C ASP A 296 -30.21 -8.11 0.37
N VAL A 297 -30.66 -6.90 0.71
CA VAL A 297 -30.16 -6.13 1.86
C VAL A 297 -30.48 -6.85 3.17
N TYR A 298 -31.72 -7.33 3.35
CA TYR A 298 -32.11 -8.02 4.57
C TYR A 298 -31.30 -9.29 4.80
N ILE A 299 -31.10 -10.11 3.76
CA ILE A 299 -30.31 -11.34 3.88
C ILE A 299 -28.90 -11.06 4.40
N ARG A 300 -28.28 -9.93 4.01
CA ARG A 300 -26.94 -9.54 4.46
C ARG A 300 -26.85 -9.10 5.91
N ILE A 301 -27.89 -8.44 6.42
CA ILE A 301 -27.90 -7.98 7.82
C ILE A 301 -28.09 -9.17 8.77
N PHE A 302 -28.78 -10.22 8.31
CA PHE A 302 -29.09 -11.40 9.11
C PHE A 302 -28.13 -12.58 8.90
N THR A 303 -27.14 -12.47 8.00
CA THR A 303 -26.06 -13.46 7.79
C THR A 303 -24.85 -13.05 8.61
#